data_AF-A0A951TKU5-F1
#
_entry.id   AF-A0A951TKU5-F1
#
_cell.length_a   1.000
_cell.length_b   1.000
_cell.length_c   1.000
_cell.angle_alpha   90.00
_cell.angle_beta   90.00
_cell.angle_gamma   90.00
#
_symmetry.space_group_name_H-M   'P 1'
#
loop_
_entity.id
_entity.type
_entity.pdbx_description
1 polymer ?
#
loop_
_entity_poly.entity_id
_entity_poly.type
_entity_poly.pdbx_seq_one_letter_code
_entity_poly.pdbx_strand_id
1 'polypeptide(L)'
;MQKKLTLHSGEKVVRELGVTRSEFSLVPRFEIAPGQLLGAVVDEESTRVFRGFRWGLVPRWWSEPQRERQRLFAARAETLARRPAFAAALRGRRAVVPADGFWMWRDIDGHNVPFYFRARSGEPLFLAAIWEPDEDEDRLALVTVEANRLVEPLGARMPAILRGDAVRLWLDGRVQNERILSAQLQTVPSNLLRVAATDAEASGWQSLENAPDARDVLALTYGGAFQLEKPRFAPRHRKVRRDHAAAGHVFFRTRSFTRDDATRWHPVVDVEGGQVFCDCPDFRYRHAYHEPDVWTPQWWCKHLARAVENCRRHDELPARVAT
;
A
#
# COMPACT_ATOMS: atom_id res chain seq x y z
N MET A 1 -6.16 -17.35 -4.26
CA MET A 1 -5.84 -15.92 -4.04
C MET A 1 -5.14 -15.42 -5.28
N GLN A 2 -5.85 -14.70 -6.16
CA GLN A 2 -5.27 -14.11 -7.37
C GLN A 2 -4.68 -12.75 -6.95
N LYS A 3 -3.35 -12.68 -6.86
CA LYS A 3 -2.60 -11.45 -6.63
C LYS A 3 -1.40 -11.54 -7.55
N LYS A 4 -1.31 -10.69 -8.56
CA LYS A 4 -0.14 -10.61 -9.44
C LYS A 4 0.64 -9.34 -9.15
N LEU A 5 1.96 -9.40 -9.35
CA LEU A 5 2.85 -8.25 -9.32
C LEU A 5 3.52 -8.06 -10.69
N THR A 6 3.86 -6.81 -10.98
CA THR A 6 4.57 -6.42 -12.20
C THR A 6 5.88 -5.74 -11.82
N LEU A 7 6.99 -6.13 -12.42
CA LEU A 7 8.31 -5.51 -12.28
C LEU A 7 8.97 -5.42 -13.67
N HIS A 8 8.86 -4.27 -14.29
CA HIS A 8 9.47 -3.85 -15.56
C HIS A 8 10.70 -2.97 -15.32
N SER A 9 10.66 -2.07 -14.33
CA SER A 9 11.71 -1.08 -14.08
C SER A 9 12.95 -1.63 -13.34
N GLY A 10 13.20 -2.94 -13.39
CA GLY A 10 14.04 -3.70 -12.46
C GLY A 10 15.42 -3.10 -12.13
N GLU A 11 16.24 -2.81 -13.14
CA GLU A 11 17.63 -2.38 -12.90
C GLU A 11 17.77 -1.02 -12.21
N LYS A 12 17.03 0.00 -12.69
CA LYS A 12 17.10 1.36 -12.14
C LYS A 12 16.68 1.37 -10.67
N VAL A 13 15.60 0.67 -10.38
CA VAL A 13 14.95 0.63 -9.06
C VAL A 13 15.81 -0.07 -8.03
N VAL A 14 16.47 -1.16 -8.43
CA VAL A 14 17.37 -1.91 -7.56
C VAL A 14 18.63 -1.09 -7.23
N ARG A 15 19.13 -0.27 -8.16
CA ARG A 15 20.23 0.69 -7.89
C ARG A 15 19.82 1.82 -6.94
N GLU A 16 18.61 2.37 -7.07
CA GLU A 16 18.08 3.39 -6.14
C GLU A 16 17.96 2.84 -4.70
N LEU A 17 17.66 1.54 -4.59
CA LEU A 17 17.70 0.81 -3.34
C LEU A 17 19.11 0.50 -2.86
N GLY A 18 20.18 1.01 -3.48
CA GLY A 18 21.56 0.86 -3.02
C GLY A 18 22.07 -0.59 -3.05
N VAL A 19 21.51 -1.43 -3.92
CA VAL A 19 21.96 -2.81 -4.08
C VAL A 19 23.35 -2.85 -4.71
N THR A 20 24.25 -3.57 -4.06
CA THR A 20 25.65 -3.74 -4.51
C THR A 20 25.91 -5.12 -5.11
N ARG A 21 25.05 -6.10 -4.80
CA ARG A 21 25.14 -7.47 -5.30
C ARG A 21 23.77 -7.96 -5.76
N SER A 22 23.71 -8.56 -6.95
CA SER A 22 22.48 -9.15 -7.50
C SER A 22 22.70 -10.63 -7.76
N GLU A 23 21.84 -11.47 -7.21
CA GLU A 23 21.83 -12.92 -7.35
C GLU A 23 20.59 -13.43 -8.09
N PHE A 24 19.70 -12.51 -8.47
CA PHE A 24 18.48 -12.80 -9.22
C PHE A 24 18.37 -11.93 -10.46
N SER A 25 17.66 -12.44 -11.46
CA SER A 25 17.48 -11.76 -12.75
C SER A 25 16.65 -10.49 -12.58
N LEU A 26 17.10 -9.40 -13.20
CA LEU A 26 16.44 -8.09 -13.24
C LEU A 26 15.55 -7.91 -14.48
N VAL A 27 15.28 -8.99 -15.21
CA VAL A 27 14.43 -8.94 -16.41
C VAL A 27 12.99 -8.56 -16.07
N PRO A 28 12.30 -7.80 -16.95
CA PRO A 28 10.90 -7.49 -16.81
C PRO A 28 10.00 -8.72 -16.64
N ARG A 29 9.10 -8.68 -15.66
CA ARG A 29 8.10 -9.73 -15.39
C ARG A 29 6.76 -9.10 -15.05
N PHE A 30 5.72 -9.43 -15.82
CA PHE A 30 4.45 -8.71 -15.75
C PHE A 30 3.35 -9.42 -14.95
N GLU A 31 3.50 -10.72 -14.69
CA GLU A 31 2.45 -11.54 -14.08
C GLU A 31 2.97 -12.44 -12.95
N ILE A 32 3.72 -11.87 -12.00
CA ILE A 32 4.30 -12.67 -10.92
C ILE A 32 3.18 -13.10 -9.97
N ALA A 33 2.83 -14.37 -9.96
CA ALA A 33 1.74 -14.95 -9.18
C ALA A 33 2.25 -15.65 -7.89
N PRO A 34 1.36 -15.93 -6.90
CA PRO A 34 1.75 -16.65 -5.70
C PRO A 34 2.28 -18.04 -6.05
N GLY A 35 3.35 -18.45 -5.38
CA GLY A 35 4.05 -19.69 -5.68
C GLY A 35 5.05 -19.58 -6.83
N GLN A 36 5.31 -18.39 -7.39
CA GLN A 36 6.43 -18.16 -8.31
C GLN A 36 7.61 -17.51 -7.56
N LEU A 37 8.80 -17.56 -8.18
CA LEU A 37 9.95 -16.79 -7.71
C LEU A 37 9.69 -15.30 -7.89
N LEU A 38 10.19 -14.52 -6.95
CA LEU A 38 10.04 -13.08 -6.89
C LEU A 38 11.36 -12.45 -6.42
N GLY A 39 11.79 -11.39 -7.11
CA GLY A 39 13.00 -10.65 -6.74
C GLY A 39 12.73 -9.68 -5.61
N ALA A 40 13.56 -9.70 -4.57
CA ALA A 40 13.46 -8.80 -3.44
C ALA A 40 14.84 -8.32 -2.98
N VAL A 41 14.89 -7.10 -2.48
CA VAL A 41 16.08 -6.55 -1.81
C VAL A 41 16.06 -6.97 -0.34
N VAL A 42 17.19 -7.47 0.14
CA VAL A 42 17.44 -7.78 1.55
C VAL A 42 18.70 -7.08 2.02
N ASP A 43 18.84 -6.97 3.34
CA ASP A 43 20.10 -6.57 3.99
C ASP A 43 20.80 -7.81 4.52
N GLU A 44 22.02 -8.03 4.06
CA GLU A 44 22.93 -9.08 4.51
C GLU A 44 24.17 -8.40 5.07
N GLU A 45 24.28 -8.33 6.40
CA GLU A 45 25.42 -7.73 7.08
C GLU A 45 25.72 -6.29 6.60
N SER A 46 24.69 -5.44 6.52
CA SER A 46 24.77 -4.06 6.00
C SER A 46 25.06 -3.94 4.49
N THR A 47 25.03 -5.06 3.76
CA THR A 47 25.12 -5.09 2.30
C THR A 47 23.74 -5.35 1.72
N ARG A 48 23.30 -4.50 0.80
CA ARG A 48 22.01 -4.69 0.13
C ARG A 48 22.17 -5.62 -1.06
N VAL A 49 21.42 -6.72 -1.04
CA VAL A 49 21.49 -7.78 -2.04
C VAL A 49 20.12 -7.96 -2.68
N PHE A 50 20.06 -8.07 -4.01
CA PHE A 50 18.85 -8.45 -4.72
C PHE A 50 18.83 -9.96 -4.96
N ARG A 51 17.87 -10.65 -4.33
CA ARG A 51 17.79 -12.12 -4.29
C ARG A 51 16.42 -12.61 -4.75
N GLY A 52 16.37 -13.86 -5.19
CA GLY A 52 15.15 -14.54 -5.59
C GLY A 52 14.55 -15.31 -4.42
N PHE A 53 13.25 -15.16 -4.21
CA PHE A 53 12.50 -15.87 -3.18
C PHE A 53 11.25 -16.50 -3.75
N ARG A 54 10.90 -17.70 -3.29
CA ARG A 54 9.59 -18.29 -3.61
C ARG A 54 8.50 -17.56 -2.84
N TRP A 55 7.51 -17.03 -3.55
CA TRP A 55 6.38 -16.36 -2.90
C TRP A 55 5.43 -17.38 -2.28
N GLY A 56 5.48 -17.53 -0.97
CA GLY A 56 4.68 -18.47 -0.19
C GLY A 56 5.50 -19.06 0.95
N LEU A 57 5.55 -18.34 2.08
CA LEU A 57 6.34 -18.70 3.25
C LEU A 57 5.85 -20.00 3.88
N VAL A 58 6.79 -20.83 4.33
CA VAL A 58 6.54 -22.08 5.06
C VAL A 58 7.28 -22.01 6.39
N PRO A 59 6.57 -21.97 7.53
CA PRO A 59 7.19 -22.04 8.84
C PRO A 59 7.97 -23.35 9.04
N ARG A 60 9.19 -23.24 9.57
CA ARG A 60 10.11 -24.38 9.73
C ARG A 60 9.57 -25.52 10.59
N TRP A 61 8.70 -25.21 11.55
CA TRP A 61 8.11 -26.17 12.50
C TRP A 61 6.88 -26.91 11.95
N TRP A 62 6.43 -26.60 10.73
CA TRP A 62 5.36 -27.37 10.09
C TRP A 62 5.82 -28.77 9.72
N SER A 63 4.96 -29.76 9.94
CA SER A 63 5.18 -31.14 9.50
C SER A 63 5.11 -31.28 7.99
N GLU A 64 5.68 -32.34 7.42
CA GLU A 64 5.66 -32.58 5.96
C GLU A 64 4.25 -32.45 5.34
N PRO A 65 3.18 -33.05 5.90
CA PRO A 65 1.83 -32.87 5.34
C PRO A 65 1.34 -31.42 5.35
N GLN A 66 1.75 -30.61 6.34
CA GLN A 66 1.43 -29.18 6.39
C GLN A 66 2.24 -28.41 5.36
N ARG A 67 3.54 -28.72 5.24
CA ARG A 67 4.47 -28.16 4.26
C ARG A 67 4.07 -28.50 2.83
N GLU A 68 3.37 -29.59 2.56
CA GLU A 68 2.85 -29.89 1.22
C GLU A 68 1.58 -29.08 0.90
N ARG A 69 0.66 -28.96 1.87
CA ARG A 69 -0.69 -28.45 1.63
C ARG A 69 -0.87 -26.95 1.80
N GLN A 70 0.02 -26.29 2.55
CA GLN A 70 -0.20 -24.91 3.00
C GLN A 70 0.97 -24.01 2.62
N ARG A 71 0.66 -22.76 2.23
CA ARG A 71 1.63 -21.68 2.00
C ARG A 71 1.09 -20.38 2.58
N LEU A 72 1.97 -19.60 3.20
CA LEU A 72 1.64 -18.27 3.72
C LEU A 72 2.10 -17.20 2.72
N PHE A 73 1.22 -16.81 1.81
CA PHE A 73 1.52 -15.78 0.80
C PHE A 73 1.50 -14.34 1.34
N ALA A 74 0.78 -14.12 2.44
CA ALA A 74 0.61 -12.81 3.05
C ALA A 74 0.70 -12.86 4.57
N ALA A 75 1.34 -11.85 5.15
CA ALA A 75 1.43 -11.62 6.58
C ALA A 75 0.68 -10.33 6.94
N ARG A 76 -0.25 -10.37 7.90
CA ARG A 76 -1.02 -9.19 8.30
C ARG A 76 -0.19 -8.34 9.26
N ALA A 77 -0.02 -7.05 8.97
CA ALA A 77 0.77 -6.14 9.79
C ALA A 77 0.32 -6.13 11.27
N GLU A 78 -0.99 -6.21 11.54
CA GLU A 78 -1.59 -6.17 12.88
C GLU A 78 -1.22 -7.39 13.74
N THR A 79 -0.86 -8.51 13.11
CA THR A 79 -0.52 -9.75 13.81
C THR A 79 0.93 -10.19 13.60
N LEU A 80 1.70 -9.40 12.84
CA LEU A 80 3.04 -9.75 12.38
C LEU A 80 3.99 -10.09 13.54
N ALA A 81 4.01 -9.23 14.57
CA ALA A 81 4.86 -9.37 15.75
C ALA A 81 4.44 -10.50 16.71
N ARG A 82 3.16 -10.91 16.69
CA ARG A 82 2.61 -11.89 17.64
C ARG A 82 2.43 -13.28 17.05
N ARG A 83 2.43 -13.42 15.72
CA ARG A 83 2.20 -14.71 15.06
C ARG A 83 3.52 -15.49 15.00
N PRO A 84 3.61 -16.70 15.57
CA PRO A 84 4.85 -17.47 15.61
C PRO A 84 5.50 -17.70 14.24
N ALA A 85 4.68 -17.81 13.19
CA ALA A 85 5.14 -17.95 11.80
C ALA A 85 5.95 -16.74 11.27
N PHE A 86 5.84 -15.56 11.89
CA PHE A 86 6.36 -14.30 11.34
C PHE A 86 7.19 -13.49 12.32
N ALA A 87 6.98 -13.64 13.63
CA ALA A 87 7.60 -12.81 14.65
C ALA A 87 9.13 -12.84 14.62
N ALA A 88 9.72 -14.02 14.36
CA ALA A 88 11.17 -14.16 14.22
C ALA A 88 11.69 -13.47 12.95
N ALA A 89 11.02 -13.67 11.81
CA ALA A 89 11.38 -13.02 10.55
C ALA A 89 11.28 -11.48 10.62
N LEU A 90 10.28 -10.95 11.35
CA LEU A 90 10.14 -9.51 11.55
C LEU A 90 11.40 -8.88 12.16
N ARG A 91 12.17 -9.59 13.00
CA ARG A 91 13.34 -9.01 13.68
C ARG A 91 14.60 -8.94 12.83
N GLY A 92 14.75 -9.78 11.82
CA GLY A 92 15.99 -9.80 11.03
C GLY A 92 15.93 -10.41 9.64
N ARG A 93 14.76 -10.89 9.18
CA ARG A 93 14.57 -11.45 7.83
C ARG A 93 13.46 -10.70 7.11
N ARG A 94 13.73 -9.43 6.89
CA ARG A 94 12.86 -8.50 6.17
C ARG A 94 13.38 -8.34 4.74
N ALA A 95 12.46 -8.09 3.82
CA ALA A 95 12.76 -7.82 2.43
C ALA A 95 11.89 -6.69 1.89
N VAL A 96 12.34 -6.06 0.82
CA VAL A 96 11.57 -5.10 0.04
C VAL A 96 11.42 -5.63 -1.37
N VAL A 97 10.18 -5.78 -1.81
CA VAL A 97 9.83 -6.21 -3.15
C VAL A 97 9.55 -4.98 -4.00
N PRO A 98 10.44 -4.61 -4.94
CA PRO A 98 10.11 -3.59 -5.93
C PRO A 98 9.05 -4.14 -6.89
N ALA A 99 8.03 -3.33 -7.19
CA ALA A 99 7.00 -3.64 -8.16
C ALA A 99 6.46 -2.35 -8.78
N ASP A 100 6.23 -2.28 -10.09
CA ASP A 100 5.54 -1.14 -10.70
C ASP A 100 4.06 -1.06 -10.30
N GLY A 101 3.51 -2.19 -9.85
CA GLY A 101 2.13 -2.26 -9.39
C GLY A 101 1.71 -3.65 -8.94
N PHE A 102 0.47 -3.73 -8.45
CA PHE A 102 -0.16 -4.97 -8.01
C PHE A 102 -1.57 -5.09 -8.57
N TRP A 103 -1.98 -6.31 -8.82
CA TRP A 103 -3.31 -6.64 -9.31
C TRP A 103 -4.23 -7.08 -8.17
N MET A 104 -5.49 -6.68 -8.26
CA MET A 104 -6.59 -7.22 -7.46
C MET A 104 -7.74 -7.64 -8.36
N TRP A 105 -8.55 -8.58 -7.90
CA TRP A 105 -9.68 -9.11 -8.64
C TRP A 105 -10.94 -8.94 -7.82
N ARG A 106 -12.06 -8.74 -8.52
CA ARG A 106 -13.39 -8.72 -7.92
C ARG A 106 -14.38 -9.41 -8.84
N ASP A 107 -15.26 -10.22 -8.25
CA ASP A 107 -16.43 -10.75 -8.94
C ASP A 107 -17.46 -9.63 -9.12
N ILE A 108 -17.83 -9.39 -10.38
CA ILE A 108 -18.86 -8.43 -10.80
C ILE A 108 -19.79 -9.20 -11.72
N ASP A 109 -21.02 -9.42 -11.28
CA ASP A 109 -22.06 -10.17 -12.01
C ASP A 109 -21.60 -11.55 -12.52
N GLY A 110 -20.80 -12.27 -11.72
CA GLY A 110 -20.27 -13.59 -12.08
C GLY A 110 -19.01 -13.55 -12.97
N HIS A 111 -18.51 -12.36 -13.28
CA HIS A 111 -17.26 -12.16 -14.01
C HIS A 111 -16.15 -11.70 -13.06
N ASN A 112 -15.02 -12.39 -13.10
CA ASN A 112 -13.87 -12.07 -12.25
C ASN A 112 -12.98 -11.00 -12.91
N VAL A 113 -13.27 -9.73 -12.61
CA VAL A 113 -12.64 -8.57 -13.23
C VAL A 113 -11.34 -8.20 -12.51
N PRO A 114 -10.21 -8.04 -13.22
CA PRO A 114 -8.96 -7.58 -12.65
C PRO A 114 -8.89 -6.05 -12.56
N PHE A 115 -8.08 -5.54 -11.64
CA PHE A 115 -7.79 -4.14 -11.44
C PHE A 115 -6.30 -3.99 -11.12
N TYR A 116 -5.57 -3.27 -11.96
CA TYR A 116 -4.15 -3.00 -11.75
C TYR A 116 -3.94 -1.66 -11.04
N PHE A 117 -3.23 -1.69 -9.92
CA PHE A 117 -2.88 -0.52 -9.13
C PHE A 117 -1.40 -0.19 -9.29
N ARG A 118 -1.09 1.08 -9.57
CA ARG A 118 0.28 1.62 -9.59
C ARG A 118 0.37 2.96 -8.89
N ALA A 119 1.59 3.42 -8.63
CA ALA A 119 1.81 4.77 -8.12
C ALA A 119 1.30 5.81 -9.12
N ARG A 120 0.67 6.88 -8.62
CA ARG A 120 0.22 8.00 -9.46
C ARG A 120 1.40 8.74 -10.10
N SER A 121 2.53 8.82 -9.39
CA SER A 121 3.78 9.38 -9.89
C SER A 121 4.39 8.60 -11.06
N GLY A 122 3.97 7.34 -11.26
CA GLY A 122 4.62 6.42 -12.20
C GLY A 122 5.88 5.76 -11.65
N GLU A 123 6.29 6.10 -10.43
CA GLU A 123 7.39 5.43 -9.75
C GLU A 123 7.01 4.02 -9.26
N PRO A 124 7.98 3.14 -9.05
CA PRO A 124 7.72 1.82 -8.47
C PRO A 124 7.24 1.89 -7.02
N LEU A 125 6.47 0.89 -6.65
CA LEU A 125 6.07 0.58 -5.28
C LEU A 125 7.14 -0.28 -4.60
N PHE A 126 7.43 0.02 -3.34
CA PHE A 126 8.31 -0.78 -2.50
C PHE A 126 7.47 -1.57 -1.49
N LEU A 127 7.19 -2.83 -1.77
CA LEU A 127 6.31 -3.64 -0.95
C LEU A 127 7.09 -4.29 0.19
N ALA A 128 6.63 -4.12 1.43
CA ALA A 128 7.24 -4.79 2.57
C ALA A 128 6.99 -6.31 2.51
N ALA A 129 8.04 -7.09 2.75
CA ALA A 129 7.99 -8.53 2.85
C ALA A 129 8.83 -9.03 4.04
N ILE A 130 8.54 -10.27 4.44
CA ILE A 130 9.35 -11.04 5.38
C ILE A 130 9.67 -12.39 4.75
N TRP A 131 10.80 -12.97 5.13
CA TRP A 131 11.26 -14.22 4.55
C TRP A 131 11.77 -15.20 5.61
N GLU A 132 11.78 -16.47 5.26
CA GLU A 132 12.36 -17.55 6.05
C GLU A 132 13.18 -18.45 5.11
N PRO A 133 14.37 -18.91 5.55
CA PRO A 133 15.12 -19.89 4.81
C PRO A 133 14.46 -21.26 4.85
N ASP A 134 14.40 -21.92 3.71
CA ASP A 134 13.84 -23.28 3.52
C ASP A 134 14.88 -24.18 2.83
N GLU A 135 14.63 -25.49 2.79
CA GLU A 135 15.63 -26.48 2.36
C GLU A 135 16.09 -26.30 0.90
N ASP A 136 15.16 -26.02 -0.01
CA ASP A 136 15.46 -25.90 -1.45
C ASP A 136 15.65 -24.45 -1.90
N GLU A 137 14.79 -23.55 -1.44
CA GLU A 137 14.73 -22.15 -1.88
C GLU A 137 14.16 -21.26 -0.77
N ASP A 138 14.79 -20.12 -0.50
CA ASP A 138 14.27 -19.17 0.49
C ASP A 138 12.86 -18.69 0.10
N ARG A 139 11.98 -18.59 1.09
CA ARG A 139 10.55 -18.30 0.88
C ARG A 139 10.16 -16.99 1.53
N LEU A 140 9.31 -16.21 0.87
CA LEU A 140 8.80 -14.94 1.39
C LEU A 140 7.27 -14.89 1.48
N ALA A 141 6.80 -13.98 2.33
CA ALA A 141 5.41 -13.53 2.38
C ALA A 141 5.38 -12.00 2.28
N LEU A 142 4.46 -11.47 1.46
CA LEU A 142 4.20 -10.03 1.42
C LEU A 142 3.50 -9.60 2.71
N VAL A 143 3.90 -8.48 3.28
CA VAL A 143 3.17 -7.86 4.37
C VAL A 143 1.97 -7.12 3.79
N THR A 144 0.82 -7.24 4.46
CA THR A 144 -0.44 -6.61 4.05
C THR A 144 -1.00 -5.75 5.18
N VAL A 145 -1.56 -4.62 4.80
CA VAL A 145 -2.26 -3.66 5.65
C VAL A 145 -3.74 -3.61 5.26
N GLU A 146 -4.55 -2.89 6.04
CA GLU A 146 -5.93 -2.59 5.65
C GLU A 146 -5.93 -1.86 4.31
N ALA A 147 -6.86 -2.22 3.43
CA ALA A 147 -7.00 -1.54 2.16
C ALA A 147 -7.41 -0.08 2.38
N ASN A 148 -6.77 0.84 1.65
CA ASN A 148 -7.31 2.20 1.54
C ASN A 148 -8.60 2.17 0.73
N ARG A 149 -9.32 3.29 0.68
CA ARG A 149 -10.66 3.36 0.11
C ARG A 149 -10.72 3.29 -1.42
N LEU A 150 -9.58 3.28 -2.10
CA LEU A 150 -9.49 2.99 -3.53
C LEU A 150 -9.47 1.48 -3.75
N VAL A 151 -8.84 0.73 -2.84
CA VAL A 151 -8.62 -0.71 -2.94
C VAL A 151 -9.69 -1.52 -2.18
N GLU A 152 -10.21 -0.97 -1.09
CA GLU A 152 -11.21 -1.57 -0.19
C GLU A 152 -12.41 -2.16 -0.93
N PRO A 153 -12.96 -1.51 -1.99
CA PRO A 153 -14.09 -2.10 -2.68
C PRO A 153 -13.74 -3.44 -3.36
N LEU A 154 -12.47 -3.68 -3.71
CA LEU A 154 -12.03 -4.96 -4.29
C LEU A 154 -11.60 -5.98 -3.24
N GLY A 155 -11.37 -5.54 -2.01
CA GLY A 155 -11.04 -6.41 -0.90
C GLY A 155 -10.49 -5.66 0.31
N ALA A 156 -10.66 -6.25 1.49
CA ALA A 156 -10.33 -5.60 2.75
C ALA A 156 -8.83 -5.30 2.99
N ARG A 157 -7.91 -5.83 2.15
CA ARG A 157 -6.46 -5.79 2.39
C ARG A 157 -5.69 -5.44 1.12
N MET A 158 -4.62 -4.68 1.29
CA MET A 158 -3.65 -4.36 0.23
C MET A 158 -2.21 -4.64 0.68
N PRO A 159 -1.23 -4.75 -0.24
CA PRO A 159 0.18 -4.80 0.12
C PRO A 159 0.60 -3.58 0.95
N ALA A 160 1.48 -3.78 1.92
CA ALA A 160 2.08 -2.69 2.68
C ALA A 160 3.15 -2.00 1.81
N ILE A 161 2.93 -0.74 1.45
CA ILE A 161 3.83 0.04 0.59
C ILE A 161 4.68 0.95 1.47
N LEU A 162 6.00 0.76 1.41
CA LEU A 162 7.00 1.57 2.11
C LEU A 162 7.37 2.79 1.25
N ARG A 163 7.67 3.93 1.89
CA ARG A 163 8.05 5.18 1.22
C ARG A 163 9.21 5.87 1.93
N GLY A 164 10.08 6.51 1.16
CA GLY A 164 11.21 7.30 1.68
C GLY A 164 12.05 6.51 2.69
N ASP A 165 12.31 7.13 3.85
CA ASP A 165 13.14 6.54 4.90
C ASP A 165 12.58 5.24 5.50
N ALA A 166 11.27 4.97 5.35
CA ALA A 166 10.67 3.72 5.81
C ALA A 166 11.27 2.51 5.09
N VAL A 167 11.69 2.66 3.83
CA VAL A 167 12.38 1.59 3.07
C VAL A 167 13.74 1.27 3.71
N ARG A 168 14.53 2.31 4.00
CA ARG A 168 15.85 2.16 4.64
C ARG A 168 15.73 1.56 6.03
N LEU A 169 14.79 2.07 6.83
CA LEU A 169 14.53 1.59 8.18
C LEU A 169 14.04 0.14 8.20
N TRP A 170 13.21 -0.24 7.23
CA TRP A 170 12.71 -1.61 7.09
C TRP A 170 13.82 -2.58 6.70
N LEU A 171 14.75 -2.18 5.83
CA LEU A 171 15.86 -3.04 5.42
C LEU A 171 16.96 -3.14 6.50
N ASP A 172 17.16 -2.13 7.34
CA ASP A 172 18.26 -2.09 8.31
C ASP A 172 18.22 -3.25 9.33
N GLY A 173 19.09 -4.25 9.16
CA GLY A 173 19.16 -5.44 10.01
C GLY A 173 19.47 -5.15 11.48
N ARG A 174 20.03 -3.97 11.79
CA ARG A 174 20.34 -3.54 13.17
C ARG A 174 19.08 -3.10 13.91
N VAL A 175 18.03 -2.75 13.19
CA VAL A 175 16.73 -2.37 13.77
C VAL A 175 15.90 -3.62 13.99
N GLN A 176 15.84 -4.08 15.25
CA GLN A 176 15.07 -5.26 15.66
C GLN A 176 13.82 -4.93 16.48
N ASN A 177 13.63 -3.65 16.83
CA ASN A 177 12.50 -3.22 17.63
C ASN A 177 11.19 -3.32 16.83
N GLU A 178 10.38 -4.32 17.16
CA GLU A 178 9.13 -4.63 16.47
C GLU A 178 8.14 -3.46 16.44
N ARG A 179 8.12 -2.61 17.48
CA ARG A 179 7.21 -1.44 17.51
C ARG A 179 7.62 -0.41 16.48
N ILE A 180 8.93 -0.15 16.35
CA ILE A 180 9.49 0.78 15.35
C ILE A 180 9.21 0.28 13.94
N LEU A 181 9.45 -1.02 13.69
CA LEU A 181 9.21 -1.67 12.40
C LEU A 181 7.72 -1.68 12.04
N SER A 182 6.85 -2.05 12.98
CA SER A 182 5.39 -2.09 12.76
C SER A 182 4.80 -0.71 12.50
N ALA A 183 5.40 0.35 13.06
CA ALA A 183 4.97 1.72 12.79
C ALA A 183 5.14 2.12 11.32
N GLN A 184 6.05 1.48 10.58
CA GLN A 184 6.27 1.75 9.15
C GLN A 184 5.20 1.11 8.25
N LEU A 185 4.47 0.11 8.76
CA LEU A 185 3.49 -0.67 8.01
C LEU A 185 2.12 0.00 8.07
N GLN A 186 2.01 1.21 7.51
CA GLN A 186 0.75 1.95 7.43
C GLN A 186 0.12 1.82 6.04
N THR A 187 -1.20 2.00 6.00
CA THR A 187 -1.96 2.09 4.75
C THR A 187 -1.63 3.41 4.05
N VAL A 188 -1.18 3.35 2.81
CA VAL A 188 -0.90 4.55 2.01
C VAL A 188 -2.21 5.24 1.59
N PRO A 189 -2.23 6.58 1.53
CA PRO A 189 -3.37 7.35 1.03
C PRO A 189 -3.80 6.94 -0.37
N SER A 190 -5.11 6.93 -0.61
CA SER A 190 -5.66 6.54 -1.92
C SER A 190 -5.21 7.42 -3.09
N ASN A 191 -4.92 8.71 -2.87
CA ASN A 191 -4.45 9.62 -3.93
C ASN A 191 -3.04 9.28 -4.45
N LEU A 192 -2.23 8.54 -3.69
CA LEU A 192 -0.91 8.09 -4.15
C LEU A 192 -0.99 6.96 -5.16
N LEU A 193 -2.13 6.29 -5.25
CA LEU A 193 -2.38 5.21 -6.19
C LEU A 193 -3.36 5.67 -7.28
N ARG A 194 -3.32 4.95 -8.39
CA ARG A 194 -4.33 5.00 -9.44
C ARG A 194 -4.61 3.59 -9.93
N VAL A 195 -5.83 3.38 -10.43
CA VAL A 195 -6.12 2.21 -11.27
C VAL A 195 -5.59 2.50 -12.65
N ALA A 196 -4.85 1.56 -13.22
CA ALA A 196 -4.13 1.72 -14.48
C ALA A 196 -4.58 0.74 -15.57
N ALA A 197 -5.33 -0.31 -15.23
CA ALA A 197 -5.97 -1.21 -16.19
C ALA A 197 -7.05 -2.05 -15.50
N THR A 198 -8.04 -2.52 -16.26
CA THR A 198 -9.06 -3.47 -15.81
C THR A 198 -9.25 -4.67 -16.75
N ASP A 199 -8.31 -4.90 -17.66
CA ASP A 199 -8.34 -6.03 -18.58
C ASP A 199 -7.34 -7.12 -18.13
N ALA A 200 -7.76 -8.39 -18.18
CA ALA A 200 -6.95 -9.54 -17.82
C ALA A 200 -5.95 -9.93 -18.92
N GLU A 201 -6.26 -9.58 -20.18
CA GLU A 201 -5.36 -9.80 -21.32
C GLU A 201 -4.26 -8.74 -21.40
N ALA A 202 -4.31 -7.71 -20.54
CA ALA A 202 -3.31 -6.66 -20.36
C ALA A 202 -2.01 -7.15 -19.71
N SER A 203 -1.50 -8.29 -20.17
CA SER A 203 -0.25 -8.93 -19.74
C SER A 203 0.99 -8.27 -20.37
N GLY A 204 0.81 -7.27 -21.25
CA GLY A 204 1.86 -6.47 -21.88
C GLY A 204 1.77 -4.98 -21.55
N TRP A 205 2.93 -4.31 -21.39
CA TRP A 205 3.04 -2.88 -21.03
C TRP A 205 2.21 -1.94 -21.93
N GLN A 206 1.97 -2.35 -23.17
CA GLN A 206 1.23 -1.63 -24.22
C GLN A 206 -0.28 -1.48 -23.96
N SER A 207 -0.81 -2.10 -22.92
CA SER A 207 -2.25 -2.10 -22.57
C SER A 207 -2.58 -1.30 -21.30
N LEU A 208 -1.58 -0.67 -20.67
CA LEU A 208 -1.69 0.06 -19.39
C LEU A 208 -2.06 1.55 -19.51
N GLU A 209 -2.46 2.01 -20.70
CA GLU A 209 -2.72 3.42 -20.99
C GLU A 209 -4.21 3.78 -21.12
N ASN A 210 -5.12 2.81 -21.14
CA ASN A 210 -6.58 3.04 -21.18
C ASN A 210 -7.26 2.61 -19.87
N ALA A 211 -6.83 3.20 -18.76
CA ALA A 211 -7.40 2.90 -17.45
C ALA A 211 -8.71 3.65 -17.20
N PRO A 212 -9.74 2.99 -16.64
CA PRO A 212 -10.90 3.71 -16.10
C PRO A 212 -10.47 4.64 -14.98
N ASP A 213 -11.11 5.80 -14.87
CA ASP A 213 -10.84 6.75 -13.80
C ASP A 213 -11.27 6.16 -12.44
N ALA A 214 -10.79 6.72 -11.33
CA ALA A 214 -11.18 6.23 -9.99
C ALA A 214 -12.71 6.26 -9.76
N ARG A 215 -13.42 7.15 -10.47
CA ARG A 215 -14.89 7.22 -10.50
C ARG A 215 -15.49 5.99 -11.19
N ASP A 216 -14.90 5.54 -12.29
CA ASP A 216 -15.35 4.38 -13.05
C ASP A 216 -15.14 3.09 -12.26
N VAL A 217 -14.06 2.98 -11.50
CA VAL A 217 -13.81 1.84 -10.61
C VAL A 217 -14.89 1.75 -9.53
N LEU A 218 -15.29 2.88 -8.93
CA LEU A 218 -16.39 2.90 -7.96
C LEU A 218 -17.74 2.62 -8.63
N ALA A 219 -17.99 3.13 -9.83
CA ALA A 219 -19.20 2.84 -10.60
C ALA A 219 -19.29 1.36 -11.02
N LEU A 220 -18.19 0.74 -11.45
CA LEU A 220 -18.09 -0.69 -11.76
C LEU A 220 -18.33 -1.55 -10.51
N THR A 221 -17.84 -1.08 -9.37
CA THR A 221 -17.94 -1.75 -8.07
C THR A 221 -19.34 -1.71 -7.46
N TYR A 222 -20.07 -0.61 -7.64
CA TYR A 222 -21.37 -0.37 -7.01
C TYR A 222 -22.54 -0.29 -8.02
N GLY A 223 -22.27 -0.55 -9.30
CA GLY A 223 -23.22 -0.45 -10.42
C GLY A 223 -23.47 0.98 -10.89
N GLY A 224 -24.15 1.11 -12.05
CA GLY A 224 -24.58 2.40 -12.62
C GLY A 224 -25.58 3.20 -11.76
N ALA A 225 -26.00 2.62 -10.62
CA ALA A 225 -26.86 3.23 -9.62
C ALA A 225 -26.10 3.83 -8.43
N PHE A 226 -24.76 3.95 -8.47
CA PHE A 226 -24.00 4.63 -7.42
C PHE A 226 -24.29 6.14 -7.44
N GLN A 227 -25.39 6.54 -6.78
CA GLN A 227 -25.63 7.92 -6.44
C GLN A 227 -24.77 8.27 -5.22
N LEU A 228 -23.82 9.20 -5.40
CA LEU A 228 -23.11 9.84 -4.30
C LEU A 228 -24.11 10.66 -3.47
N GLU A 229 -24.73 10.01 -2.48
CA GLU A 229 -25.55 10.69 -1.50
C GLU A 229 -24.68 11.41 -0.47
N LYS A 230 -25.08 12.64 -0.11
CA LYS A 230 -24.43 13.38 0.97
C LYS A 230 -24.52 12.55 2.23
N PRO A 231 -23.39 12.19 2.88
CA PRO A 231 -23.45 11.38 4.07
C PRO A 231 -24.27 12.08 5.16
N ARG A 232 -25.40 11.49 5.56
CA ARG A 232 -26.31 12.05 6.58
C ARG A 232 -25.76 11.77 7.97
N PHE A 233 -24.68 12.45 8.36
CA PHE A 233 -24.15 12.38 9.71
C PHE A 233 -24.48 13.65 10.49
N ALA A 234 -25.03 13.50 11.69
CA ALA A 234 -25.07 14.59 12.64
C ALA A 234 -23.62 15.04 12.93
N PRO A 235 -23.28 16.33 12.81
CA PRO A 235 -21.92 16.81 13.00
C PRO A 235 -21.50 16.62 14.46
N ARG A 236 -20.78 15.53 14.75
CA ARG A 236 -20.13 15.32 16.05
C ARG A 236 -18.74 15.93 16.02
N HIS A 237 -18.39 16.74 17.02
CA HIS A 237 -17.00 17.13 17.25
C HIS A 237 -16.18 15.87 17.55
N ARG A 238 -15.28 15.50 16.62
CA ARG A 238 -14.36 14.37 16.80
C ARG A 238 -12.93 14.90 16.76
N LYS A 239 -12.06 14.36 17.63
CA LYS A 239 -10.66 14.75 17.72
C LYS A 239 -9.88 14.13 16.55
N VAL A 240 -9.39 14.95 15.64
CA VAL A 240 -8.28 14.59 14.73
C VAL A 240 -6.99 14.75 15.52
N ARG A 241 -6.18 13.69 15.58
CA ARG A 241 -4.87 13.72 16.24
C ARG A 241 -3.79 13.53 15.19
N ARG A 242 -2.74 14.34 15.26
CA ARG A 242 -1.51 14.06 14.52
C ARG A 242 -1.01 12.67 14.88
N ASP A 243 -0.61 11.90 13.88
CA ASP A 243 -0.14 10.53 14.05
C ASP A 243 1.37 10.44 13.87
N HIS A 244 1.86 10.72 12.67
CA HIS A 244 3.28 10.73 12.33
C HIS A 244 3.53 11.58 11.08
N ALA A 245 4.79 11.86 10.77
CA ALA A 245 5.21 12.46 9.51
C ALA A 245 6.23 11.52 8.84
N ALA A 246 6.09 11.30 7.53
CA ALA A 246 7.00 10.45 6.76
C ALA A 246 7.00 10.87 5.28
N ALA A 247 8.20 10.89 4.67
CA ALA A 247 8.41 11.16 3.25
C ALA A 247 7.67 12.42 2.75
N GLY A 248 7.83 13.55 3.43
CA GLY A 248 7.18 14.82 3.07
C GLY A 248 5.69 14.92 3.42
N HIS A 249 5.09 13.90 4.04
CA HIS A 249 3.66 13.87 4.35
C HIS A 249 3.42 13.85 5.87
N VAL A 250 2.41 14.59 6.34
CA VAL A 250 1.90 14.52 7.72
C VAL A 250 0.60 13.72 7.74
N PHE A 251 0.59 12.65 8.52
CA PHE A 251 -0.53 11.74 8.69
C PHE A 251 -1.25 12.01 10.00
N PHE A 252 -2.57 11.88 9.96
CA PHE A 252 -3.45 12.13 11.09
C PHE A 252 -4.34 10.92 11.37
N ARG A 253 -4.73 10.67 12.61
CA ARG A 253 -5.72 9.64 12.97
C ARG A 253 -7.02 10.29 13.44
N THR A 254 -8.15 9.78 12.97
CA THR A 254 -9.49 10.13 13.47
C THR A 254 -10.35 8.88 13.64
N ARG A 255 -11.34 8.92 14.53
CA ARG A 255 -12.34 7.86 14.69
C ARG A 255 -13.41 7.99 13.60
N SER A 256 -13.89 6.87 13.06
CA SER A 256 -14.85 6.84 11.95
C SER A 256 -16.14 7.63 12.22
N PHE A 257 -16.76 8.12 11.13
CA PHE A 257 -18.12 8.70 11.12
C PHE A 257 -19.20 7.63 11.29
N THR A 258 -18.92 6.39 10.88
CA THR A 258 -19.78 5.21 11.06
C THR A 258 -19.45 4.49 12.38
N ARG A 259 -20.45 3.88 13.02
CA ARG A 259 -20.29 3.19 14.32
C ARG A 259 -19.38 1.95 14.24
N ASP A 260 -19.21 1.39 13.05
CA ASP A 260 -18.75 0.00 12.89
C ASP A 260 -17.39 -0.22 12.20
N ASP A 261 -16.65 0.83 11.80
CA ASP A 261 -15.39 0.60 11.08
C ASP A 261 -14.14 0.87 11.91
N ALA A 262 -13.28 -0.15 11.97
CA ALA A 262 -11.93 -0.13 12.51
C ALA A 262 -10.93 0.70 11.66
N THR A 263 -11.37 1.19 10.49
CA THR A 263 -10.56 1.98 9.57
C THR A 263 -10.23 3.35 10.17
N ARG A 264 -8.94 3.59 10.38
CA ARG A 264 -8.42 4.89 10.80
C ARG A 264 -8.33 5.76 9.56
N TRP A 265 -9.24 6.72 9.43
CA TRP A 265 -9.15 7.69 8.34
C TRP A 265 -7.94 8.58 8.55
N HIS A 266 -7.15 8.75 7.51
CA HIS A 266 -5.98 9.61 7.53
C HIS A 266 -6.22 10.79 6.59
N PRO A 267 -6.57 11.99 7.11
CA PRO A 267 -6.17 13.16 6.36
C PRO A 267 -4.65 13.15 6.26
N VAL A 268 -4.16 13.48 5.07
CA VAL A 268 -2.75 13.56 4.75
C VAL A 268 -2.48 14.91 4.16
N VAL A 269 -1.46 15.57 4.70
CA VAL A 269 -0.95 16.85 4.19
C VAL A 269 0.42 16.56 3.62
N ASP A 270 0.54 16.62 2.29
CA ASP A 270 1.82 16.61 1.60
C ASP A 270 2.45 18.00 1.73
N VAL A 271 3.42 18.11 2.64
CA VAL A 271 4.14 19.33 3.00
C VAL A 271 5.01 19.82 1.86
N GLU A 272 5.52 18.91 1.03
CA GLU A 272 6.44 19.21 -0.06
C GLU A 272 5.67 19.59 -1.34
N GLY A 273 4.68 18.79 -1.71
CA GLY A 273 3.89 18.98 -2.94
C GLY A 273 2.69 19.91 -2.79
N GLY A 274 2.31 20.29 -1.57
CA GLY A 274 1.17 21.16 -1.30
C GLY A 274 -0.19 20.47 -1.42
N GLN A 275 -0.22 19.14 -1.55
CA GLN A 275 -1.46 18.40 -1.70
C GLN A 275 -2.08 18.10 -0.33
N VAL A 276 -3.40 18.24 -0.22
CA VAL A 276 -4.14 17.85 0.97
C VAL A 276 -5.15 16.79 0.60
N PHE A 277 -5.27 15.74 1.38
CA PHE A 277 -6.13 14.62 1.05
C PHE A 277 -6.83 14.10 2.29
N CYS A 278 -8.07 13.63 2.16
CA CYS A 278 -8.72 12.87 3.22
C CYS A 278 -9.58 11.78 2.62
N ASP A 279 -9.43 10.55 3.10
CA ASP A 279 -10.21 9.45 2.59
C ASP A 279 -11.70 9.47 3.02
N CYS A 280 -12.13 10.39 3.90
CA CYS A 280 -13.47 10.33 4.49
C CYS A 280 -14.62 10.52 3.47
N PRO A 281 -15.82 9.96 3.74
CA PRO A 281 -16.93 10.00 2.79
C PRO A 281 -17.38 11.44 2.43
N ASP A 282 -17.32 12.38 3.37
CA ASP A 282 -17.67 13.79 3.14
C ASP A 282 -16.67 14.49 2.20
N PHE A 283 -15.38 14.17 2.28
CA PHE A 283 -14.38 14.71 1.35
C PHE A 283 -14.64 14.23 -0.08
N ARG A 284 -14.96 12.94 -0.26
CA ARG A 284 -15.29 12.36 -1.57
C ARG A 284 -16.58 12.91 -2.15
N TYR A 285 -17.63 13.05 -1.33
CA TYR A 285 -18.86 13.69 -1.77
C TYR A 285 -18.54 15.08 -2.35
N ARG A 286 -17.83 15.92 -1.60
CA ARG A 286 -17.45 17.26 -2.07
C ARG A 286 -16.55 17.21 -3.32
N HIS A 287 -15.52 16.37 -3.33
CA HIS A 287 -14.61 16.24 -4.48
C HIS A 287 -15.28 15.64 -5.73
N ALA A 288 -16.34 14.85 -5.59
CA ALA A 288 -17.05 14.29 -6.75
C ALA A 288 -17.94 15.33 -7.45
N TYR A 289 -18.50 16.29 -6.71
CA TYR A 289 -19.38 17.33 -7.24
C TYR A 289 -18.64 18.61 -7.67
N HIS A 290 -17.34 18.71 -7.42
CA HIS A 290 -16.53 19.89 -7.74
C HIS A 290 -15.30 19.50 -8.57
N GLU A 291 -14.78 20.44 -9.34
CA GLU A 291 -13.57 20.22 -10.15
C GLU A 291 -12.40 19.80 -9.24
N PRO A 292 -11.66 18.72 -9.58
CA PRO A 292 -10.52 18.23 -8.80
C PRO A 292 -9.45 19.29 -8.50
N ASP A 293 -9.41 20.35 -9.31
CA ASP A 293 -8.39 21.38 -9.28
C ASP A 293 -8.79 22.64 -8.47
N VAL A 294 -10.04 22.71 -7.99
CA VAL A 294 -10.53 23.86 -7.19
C VAL A 294 -10.37 23.57 -5.69
N TRP A 295 -9.14 23.74 -5.21
CA TRP A 295 -8.73 23.47 -3.83
C TRP A 295 -9.03 24.63 -2.86
N THR A 296 -10.30 24.92 -2.60
CA THR A 296 -10.67 25.97 -1.61
C THR A 296 -11.14 25.37 -0.27
N PRO A 297 -10.78 25.96 0.90
CA PRO A 297 -11.12 25.44 2.23
C PRO A 297 -12.61 25.14 2.48
N GLN A 298 -13.50 25.84 1.77
CA GLN A 298 -14.95 25.65 1.80
C GLN A 298 -15.41 24.24 1.35
N TRP A 299 -14.57 23.52 0.60
CA TRP A 299 -14.84 22.16 0.13
C TRP A 299 -14.14 21.08 0.95
N TRP A 300 -13.38 21.47 1.97
CA TRP A 300 -12.72 20.50 2.84
C TRP A 300 -13.72 19.82 3.75
N CYS A 301 -13.53 18.52 3.95
CA CYS A 301 -14.19 17.86 5.05
C CYS A 301 -13.63 18.39 6.39
N LYS A 302 -14.40 18.24 7.47
CA LYS A 302 -13.99 18.71 8.80
C LYS A 302 -12.67 18.09 9.28
N HIS A 303 -12.36 16.87 8.85
CA HIS A 303 -11.10 16.20 9.21
C HIS A 303 -9.90 16.87 8.56
N LEU A 304 -10.00 17.17 7.27
CA LEU A 304 -8.94 17.81 6.52
C LEU A 304 -8.72 19.24 7.01
N ALA A 305 -9.80 20.01 7.22
CA ALA A 305 -9.69 21.34 7.80
C ALA A 305 -8.98 21.34 9.16
N ARG A 306 -9.25 20.35 10.01
CA ARG A 306 -8.58 20.22 11.32
C ARG A 306 -7.12 19.79 11.19
N ALA A 307 -6.80 18.93 10.22
CA ALA A 307 -5.43 18.50 9.92
C ALA A 307 -4.58 19.68 9.42
N VAL A 308 -5.10 20.44 8.46
CA VAL A 308 -4.45 21.66 7.95
C VAL A 308 -4.24 22.67 9.07
N GLU A 309 -5.27 22.95 9.87
CA GLU A 309 -5.16 23.86 11.02
C GLU A 309 -4.13 23.36 12.06
N ASN A 310 -3.98 22.04 12.22
CA ASN A 310 -2.91 21.50 13.06
C ASN A 310 -1.53 21.76 12.45
N CYS A 311 -1.31 21.45 11.17
CA CYS A 311 -0.06 21.76 10.47
C CYS A 311 0.26 23.27 10.53
N ARG A 312 -0.75 24.15 10.41
CA ARG A 312 -0.59 25.62 10.51
C ARG A 312 0.03 26.02 11.85
N ARG A 313 -0.47 25.45 12.94
CA ARG A 313 0.02 25.74 14.30
C ARG A 313 1.44 25.25 14.55
N HIS A 314 1.92 24.31 13.74
CA HIS A 314 3.26 23.74 13.85
C HIS A 314 4.22 24.28 12.77
N ASP A 315 3.80 25.27 11.98
CA ASP A 315 4.57 25.84 10.86
C ASP A 315 4.99 24.79 9.81
N GLU A 316 4.10 23.82 9.58
CA GLU A 316 4.30 22.69 8.66
C GLU A 316 3.38 22.75 7.44
N LEU A 317 2.69 23.89 7.23
CA LEU A 317 1.85 24.04 6.06
C LEU A 317 2.69 24.41 4.83
N PRO A 318 2.50 23.71 3.70
CA PRO A 318 3.06 24.15 2.44
C PRO A 318 2.57 25.56 2.11
N ALA A 319 3.45 26.40 1.56
CA ALA A 319 3.13 27.78 1.18
C ALA A 319 1.88 27.90 0.28
N ARG A 320 1.65 26.92 -0.59
CA ARG A 320 0.46 26.85 -1.48
C ARG A 320 -0.87 26.60 -0.76
N VAL A 321 -0.85 26.06 0.46
CA VAL A 321 -2.05 25.77 1.28
C VAL A 321 -2.24 26.84 2.37
N ALA A 322 -1.23 27.69 2.58
CA ALA A 322 -1.24 28.72 3.61
C ALA A 322 -2.06 29.96 3.23
N THR A 323 -2.21 30.24 1.93
CA THR A 323 -3.03 31.33 1.33
C THR A 323 -4.49 30.94 1.19
#